data_AF-U6DWW4-F1
#
_entry.id   AF-U6DWW4-F1
#
_cell.length_a   1.000
_cell.length_b   1.000
_cell.length_c   1.000
_cell.angle_alpha   90.00
_cell.angle_beta   90.00
_cell.angle_gamma   90.00
#
_symmetry.space_group_name_H-M   'P 1'
#
loop_
_entity.id
_entity.type
_entity.pdbx_description
1 polymer ?
#
loop_
_entity_poly.entity_id
_entity_poly.type
_entity_poly.pdbx_seq_one_letter_code
_entity_poly.pdbx_strand_id
1 'polypeptide(L)'
;MATFVSELEAAKKNLSEALGDNVKQYWANLKLWFKQKISKEEFDLEAHRLLTQDNVHSHNDFLLAILTRCQILVSTPEGAGSLPWTGGSAAKPGKPKGKKKLSSVRQKFD
;
A
#
# COMPACT_ATOMS: atom_id res chain seq x y z
N MET A 1 9.72 -15.97 -6.29
CA MET A 1 9.52 -14.54 -6.61
C MET A 1 8.67 -14.31 -7.87
N ALA A 2 8.93 -15.00 -8.98
CA ALA A 2 8.20 -14.80 -10.24
C ALA A 2 6.71 -15.20 -10.22
N THR A 3 6.29 -16.07 -9.29
CA THR A 3 4.89 -16.50 -9.13
C THR A 3 4.02 -15.36 -8.62
N PHE A 4 4.44 -14.67 -7.56
CA PHE A 4 3.72 -13.53 -6.97
C PHE A 4 3.65 -12.35 -7.95
N VAL A 5 4.76 -12.13 -8.69
CA VAL A 5 4.80 -11.68 -10.09
C VAL A 5 3.46 -11.68 -10.84
N SER A 6 3.20 -12.87 -11.35
CA SER A 6 2.06 -13.22 -12.16
C SER A 6 0.74 -13.15 -11.39
N GLU A 7 0.71 -13.45 -10.08
CA GLU A 7 -0.52 -13.42 -9.28
C GLU A 7 -1.11 -12.02 -9.16
N LEU A 8 -0.28 -10.99 -8.91
CA LEU A 8 -0.76 -9.61 -8.86
C LEU A 8 -1.29 -9.15 -10.23
N GLU A 9 -0.59 -9.48 -11.31
CA GLU A 9 -1.03 -9.11 -12.66
C GLU A 9 -2.33 -9.85 -13.05
N ALA A 10 -2.47 -11.12 -12.65
CA ALA A 10 -3.68 -11.90 -12.86
C ALA A 10 -4.87 -11.32 -12.07
N ALA A 11 -4.69 -11.02 -10.78
CA ALA A 11 -5.73 -10.40 -9.96
C ALA A 11 -6.16 -9.03 -10.51
N LYS A 12 -5.19 -8.22 -10.96
CA LYS A 12 -5.48 -6.93 -11.61
C LYS A 12 -6.29 -7.10 -12.89
N LYS A 13 -5.94 -8.09 -13.72
CA LYS A 13 -6.66 -8.38 -14.97
C LYS A 13 -8.10 -8.80 -14.67
N ASN A 14 -8.29 -9.77 -13.77
CA ASN A 14 -9.61 -10.27 -13.39
C ASN A 14 -10.49 -9.14 -12.82
N LEU A 15 -9.93 -8.30 -11.96
CA LEU A 15 -10.63 -7.15 -11.42
C LEU A 15 -10.99 -6.13 -12.50
N SER A 16 -10.11 -5.89 -13.47
CA SER A 16 -10.40 -4.98 -14.60
C SER A 16 -11.55 -5.50 -15.45
N GLU A 17 -11.59 -6.81 -15.71
CA GLU A 17 -12.68 -7.47 -16.45
C GLU A 17 -14.00 -7.39 -15.66
N ALA A 18 -13.96 -7.65 -14.36
CA ALA A 18 -15.12 -7.56 -13.47
C ALA A 18 -15.70 -6.15 -13.35
N LEU A 19 -14.86 -5.11 -13.42
CA LEU A 19 -15.27 -3.70 -13.34
C LEU A 19 -15.85 -3.17 -14.66
N GLY A 20 -15.40 -3.71 -15.81
CA GLY A 20 -15.80 -3.21 -17.12
C GLY A 20 -15.57 -1.70 -17.26
N ASP A 21 -16.63 -0.95 -17.58
CA ASP A 21 -16.57 0.50 -17.79
C ASP A 21 -16.20 1.29 -16.52
N ASN A 22 -16.41 0.71 -15.33
CA ASN A 22 -16.13 1.35 -14.04
C ASN A 22 -14.64 1.33 -13.66
N VAL A 23 -13.78 0.69 -14.47
CA VAL A 23 -12.36 0.48 -14.19
C VAL A 23 -11.60 1.78 -13.88
N LYS A 24 -11.93 2.88 -14.58
CA LYS A 24 -11.27 4.18 -14.37
C LYS A 24 -11.59 4.76 -13.00
N GLN A 25 -12.85 4.64 -12.55
CA GLN A 25 -13.29 5.14 -11.25
C GLN A 25 -12.65 4.35 -10.12
N TYR A 26 -12.61 3.02 -10.24
CA TYR A 26 -11.94 2.18 -9.25
C TYR A 26 -10.46 2.55 -9.06
N TRP A 27 -9.69 2.77 -10.14
CA TRP A 27 -8.29 3.18 -10.03
C TRP A 27 -8.11 4.59 -9.45
N ALA A 28 -9.07 5.49 -9.69
CA ALA A 28 -9.07 6.80 -9.04
C ALA A 28 -9.26 6.65 -7.52
N ASN A 29 -10.21 5.82 -7.10
CA ASN A 29 -10.48 5.54 -5.68
C ASN A 29 -9.30 4.84 -5.00
N LEU A 30 -8.68 3.86 -5.69
CA LEU A 30 -7.46 3.21 -5.20
C LEU A 30 -6.34 4.22 -4.93
N LYS A 31 -6.17 5.20 -5.83
CA LYS A 31 -5.19 6.28 -5.67
C LYS A 31 -5.53 7.19 -4.50
N LEU A 32 -6.81 7.48 -4.25
CA LEU A 32 -7.24 8.26 -3.09
C LEU A 32 -6.96 7.51 -1.79
N TRP A 33 -7.26 6.21 -1.74
CA TRP A 33 -6.97 5.35 -0.59
C TRP A 33 -5.47 5.27 -0.30
N PHE A 34 -4.62 5.03 -1.31
CA PHE A 34 -3.15 5.05 -1.12
C PHE A 34 -2.61 6.41 -0.64
N LYS A 35 -3.26 7.52 -1.02
CA LYS A 35 -2.94 8.86 -0.54
C LYS A 35 -3.56 9.20 0.82
N GLN A 36 -4.21 8.24 1.47
CA GLN A 36 -4.94 8.40 2.72
C GLN A 36 -5.98 9.54 2.67
N LYS A 37 -6.59 9.75 1.49
CA LYS A 37 -7.67 10.73 1.29
C LYS A 37 -9.05 10.17 1.63
N ILE A 38 -9.18 8.85 1.56
CA ILE A 38 -10.34 8.08 2.00
C ILE A 38 -9.85 6.91 2.85
N SER A 39 -10.67 6.47 3.79
CA SER A 39 -10.42 5.29 4.63
C SER A 39 -10.52 3.99 3.83
N LYS A 40 -10.14 2.87 4.46
CA LYS A 40 -10.30 1.54 3.85
C LYS A 40 -11.78 1.23 3.67
N GLU A 41 -12.59 1.56 4.66
CA GLU A 41 -14.03 1.33 4.68
C GLU A 41 -14.73 2.11 3.57
N GLU A 42 -14.36 3.38 3.36
CA GLU A 42 -14.88 4.19 2.25
C GLU A 42 -14.48 3.62 0.89
N PHE A 43 -13.23 3.17 0.74
CA PHE A 43 -12.76 2.55 -0.50
C PHE A 43 -13.49 1.25 -0.81
N ASP A 44 -13.72 0.41 0.21
CA ASP A 44 -14.42 -0.88 0.06
C ASP A 44 -15.89 -0.67 -0.31
N LEU A 45 -16.56 0.29 0.33
CA LEU A 45 -17.94 0.65 0.00
C LEU A 45 -18.06 1.09 -1.46
N GLU A 46 -17.13 1.91 -1.93
CA GLU A 46 -17.12 2.36 -3.31
C GLU A 46 -16.78 1.22 -4.28
N ALA A 47 -15.87 0.32 -3.92
CA ALA A 47 -15.60 -0.90 -4.70
C ALA A 47 -16.86 -1.77 -4.85
N HIS A 48 -17.63 -1.96 -3.76
CA HIS A 48 -18.91 -2.68 -3.79
C HIS A 48 -19.98 -1.98 -4.65
N ARG A 49 -19.92 -0.66 -4.83
CA ARG A 49 -20.83 0.05 -5.75
C ARG A 49 -20.47 -0.15 -7.21
N LEU A 50 -19.18 -0.32 -7.51
CA LEU A 50 -18.66 -0.46 -8.87
C LEU A 50 -18.69 -1.91 -9.38
N LEU A 51 -18.72 -2.87 -8.46
CA LEU A 51 -18.75 -4.31 -8.73
C LEU A 51 -20.15 -4.89 -8.52
N THR A 52 -20.47 -5.94 -9.24
CA THR A 52 -21.62 -6.80 -8.91
C THR A 52 -21.30 -7.66 -7.69
N GLN A 53 -22.34 -8.11 -6.98
CA GLN A 53 -22.19 -8.95 -5.78
C GLN A 53 -21.32 -10.19 -6.03
N ASP A 54 -21.47 -10.80 -7.20
CA ASP A 54 -20.72 -12.00 -7.59
C ASP A 54 -19.23 -11.72 -7.81
N ASN A 55 -18.86 -10.47 -8.10
CA ASN A 55 -17.49 -10.07 -8.46
C ASN A 55 -16.74 -9.33 -7.34
N VAL A 56 -17.37 -9.11 -6.18
CA VAL A 56 -16.73 -8.43 -5.04
C VAL A 56 -15.45 -9.11 -4.59
N HIS A 57 -15.36 -10.44 -4.71
CA HIS A 57 -14.16 -11.21 -4.37
C HIS A 57 -12.92 -10.74 -5.15
N SER A 58 -13.08 -10.31 -6.41
CA SER A 58 -11.97 -9.83 -7.24
C SER A 58 -11.27 -8.59 -6.67
N HIS A 59 -12.00 -7.73 -5.93
CA HIS A 59 -11.40 -6.61 -5.19
C HIS A 59 -10.52 -7.11 -4.04
N ASN A 60 -11.02 -8.09 -3.28
CA ASN A 60 -10.29 -8.68 -2.14
C ASN A 60 -9.03 -9.42 -2.61
N ASP A 61 -9.13 -10.20 -3.68
CA ASP A 61 -8.00 -10.94 -4.25
C ASP A 61 -6.90 -9.98 -4.72
N PHE A 62 -7.28 -8.87 -5.35
CA PHE A 62 -6.33 -7.84 -5.77
C PHE A 62 -5.64 -7.16 -4.58
N LEU A 63 -6.39 -6.79 -3.54
CA LEU A 63 -5.81 -6.22 -2.33
C LEU A 63 -4.86 -7.18 -1.62
N LEU A 64 -5.25 -8.45 -1.51
CA LEU A 64 -4.43 -9.49 -0.92
C LEU A 64 -3.12 -9.65 -1.71
N ALA A 65 -3.18 -9.64 -3.05
CA ALA A 65 -2.00 -9.72 -3.90
C ALA A 65 -1.06 -8.51 -3.70
N ILE A 66 -1.58 -7.29 -3.56
CA ILE A 66 -0.79 -6.09 -3.22
C ILE A 66 -0.09 -6.27 -1.87
N LEU A 67 -0.85 -6.62 -0.83
CA LEU A 67 -0.31 -6.74 0.54
C LEU A 67 0.74 -7.84 0.62
N THR A 68 0.52 -8.97 -0.05
CA THR A 68 1.47 -10.08 -0.14
C THR A 68 2.77 -9.63 -0.79
N ARG A 69 2.70 -8.87 -1.89
CA ARG A 69 3.89 -8.29 -2.53
C ARG A 69 4.63 -7.33 -1.62
N CYS A 70 3.92 -6.44 -0.93
CA CYS A 70 4.55 -5.53 0.03
C CYS A 70 5.25 -6.29 1.16
N GLN A 71 4.63 -7.33 1.71
CA GLN A 71 5.24 -8.16 2.76
C GLN A 71 6.52 -8.84 2.27
N ILE A 72 6.51 -9.46 1.09
CA ILE A 72 7.72 -10.09 0.53
C ILE A 72 8.86 -9.07 0.38
N LEU A 73 8.57 -7.89 -0.17
CA LEU A 73 9.58 -6.84 -0.38
C LEU A 73 10.20 -6.36 0.94
N VAL A 74 9.40 -6.30 2.01
CA VAL A 74 9.87 -5.91 3.35
C VAL A 74 10.61 -7.06 4.06
N SER A 75 10.23 -8.32 3.80
CA SER A 75 10.79 -9.51 4.47
C SER A 75 12.07 -10.06 3.84
N THR A 76 12.44 -9.69 2.61
CA THR A 76 13.74 -10.06 2.04
C THR A 76 14.86 -9.28 2.74
N PRO A 77 15.76 -9.93 3.53
CA PRO A 77 16.94 -9.25 4.02
C PRO A 77 17.81 -8.84 2.83
N GLU A 78 18.38 -7.64 2.90
CA GLU A 78 19.18 -7.00 1.84
C GLU A 78 20.40 -7.88 1.46
N GLY A 79 20.21 -8.79 0.51
CA GLY A 79 21.24 -9.69 0.02
C GLY A 79 20.87 -10.20 -1.36
N ALA A 80 21.44 -9.56 -2.39
CA ALA A 80 21.31 -9.86 -3.82
C ALA A 80 20.00 -9.40 -4.49
N GLY A 81 20.04 -8.21 -5.10
CA GLY A 81 19.01 -7.78 -6.05
C GLY A 81 18.89 -6.27 -6.23
N SER A 82 19.98 -5.59 -6.59
CA SER A 82 19.92 -4.21 -7.07
C SER A 82 19.13 -4.14 -8.38
N LEU A 83 17.89 -3.64 -8.33
CA LEU A 83 17.24 -3.03 -9.49
C LEU A 83 17.37 -1.51 -9.39
N PRO A 84 17.78 -0.80 -10.45
CA PRO A 84 17.89 0.65 -10.45
C PRO A 84 16.49 1.24 -10.60
N TRP A 85 15.89 1.70 -9.49
CA TRP A 85 14.78 2.65 -9.57
C TRP A 85 15.36 4.03 -9.88
N THR A 86 15.37 4.42 -11.14
CA THR A 86 15.64 5.81 -11.56
C THR A 86 14.39 6.66 -11.35
N GLY A 87 14.22 7.11 -10.10
CA GLY A 87 13.22 8.11 -9.73
C GLY A 87 13.85 9.09 -8.76
N GLY A 88 14.35 10.21 -9.28
CA GLY A 88 15.02 11.23 -8.48
C GLY A 88 14.06 11.96 -7.54
N SER A 89 14.51 12.20 -6.30
CA SER A 89 14.58 13.54 -5.70
C SER A 89 15.18 13.45 -4.29
N ALA A 90 15.99 14.45 -4.00
CA ALA A 90 16.86 14.55 -2.83
C ALA A 90 16.10 14.63 -1.49
N ALA A 91 16.57 13.86 -0.50
CA ALA A 91 16.65 14.29 0.89
C ALA A 91 17.67 13.39 1.63
N LYS A 92 18.71 14.00 2.18
CA LYS A 92 19.76 13.35 2.96
C LYS A 92 19.18 12.83 4.30
N PRO A 93 19.44 11.59 4.75
CA PRO A 93 19.18 11.19 6.13
C PRO A 93 20.40 11.54 7.00
N GLY A 94 20.26 12.61 7.79
CA GLY A 94 21.19 12.95 8.86
C GLY A 94 21.05 12.00 10.04
N LYS A 95 22.16 11.34 10.36
CA LYS A 95 22.41 10.39 11.46
C LYS A 95 22.01 10.93 12.85
N PRO A 96 21.25 10.20 13.69
CA PRO A 96 21.16 10.54 15.11
C PRO A 96 22.28 9.83 15.88
N LYS A 97 23.23 10.60 16.44
CA LYS A 97 24.21 10.12 17.42
C LYS A 97 24.32 11.15 18.54
N GLY A 98 23.91 10.79 19.75
CA GLY A 98 24.20 11.60 20.93
C GLY A 98 23.26 11.36 22.10
N LYS A 99 23.69 10.52 23.04
CA LYS A 99 23.09 10.39 24.37
C LYS A 99 23.53 11.59 25.23
N LYS A 100 22.61 12.29 25.91
CA LYS A 100 22.88 13.00 27.19
C LYS A 100 21.62 13.08 28.07
N LYS A 101 21.75 12.63 29.33
CA LYS A 101 20.83 12.83 30.47
C LYS A 101 20.66 14.33 30.79
N LEU A 102 19.49 14.72 31.30
CA LEU A 102 19.24 15.72 32.36
C LEU A 102 17.73 15.64 32.70
N SER A 103 17.35 15.03 33.82
CA SER A 103 17.14 15.61 35.17
C SER A 103 15.69 16.03 35.41
N SER A 104 15.10 15.37 36.40
CA SER A 104 13.76 15.53 36.98
C SER A 104 13.50 16.94 37.50
N VAL A 105 12.33 17.51 37.18
CA VAL A 105 11.69 18.58 37.94
C VAL A 105 10.21 18.21 38.10
N ARG A 106 9.82 17.97 39.35
CA ARG A 106 8.45 17.78 39.82
C ARG A 106 7.81 19.16 39.96
N GLN A 107 6.79 19.46 39.16
CA GLN A 107 6.01 20.68 39.29
C GLN A 107 4.75 20.37 40.11
N LYS A 108 4.64 20.96 41.30
CA LYS A 108 3.40 21.04 42.08
C LYS A 108 2.59 22.22 41.52
N PHE A 109 1.28 22.04 41.38
CA PHE A 109 0.32 23.14 41.22
C PHE A 109 -0.14 23.62 42.60
N ASP A 110 -0.43 24.93 42.68
CA ASP A 110 -0.89 25.70 43.85
C ASP A 110 -2.32 25.29 44.27
#